data_AF-A0A2S4Q289-F1
#
_entry.id   AF-A0A2S4Q289-F1
#
_cell.length_a   1.000
_cell.length_b   1.000
_cell.length_c   1.000
_cell.angle_alpha   90.00
_cell.angle_beta   90.00
_cell.angle_gamma   90.00
#
_symmetry.space_group_name_H-M   'P 1'
#
loop_
_entity.id
_entity.type
_entity.pdbx_description
1 polymer ?
#
loop_
_entity_poly.entity_id
_entity_poly.type
_entity_poly.pdbx_seq_one_letter_code
_entity_poly.pdbx_strand_id
1 'polypeptide(L)'
;MAITHVLGKPSLFIAFTANPSWPEIQQNLEHSQTPDTRPDILAIVFKLKLDPFLRDIKELDIFGKCISSVYTIEYQKRGLLHAHILLYLHQDDIPRCAEMVDELVRARLPKDDPELASFVKKQLTHGPCGPEFHNAPWSIHKLQAVWRLFGYTAHEEKPAVLLLPFHLEGKHRVSFAAELSAEQIAEAVEIQSSPFIVWMAYNAAKSDGQDLIYSDFPLF
;
A
#
# COMPACT_ATOMS: atom_id res chain seq x y z
N MET A 1 2.70 -14.20 3.07
CA MET A 1 1.74 -14.02 4.18
C MET A 1 1.38 -15.39 4.75
N ALA A 2 1.18 -15.55 6.07
CA ALA A 2 0.83 -16.87 6.66
C ALA A 2 -0.43 -17.49 6.02
N ILE A 3 -1.41 -16.66 5.63
CA ILE A 3 -2.66 -17.12 5.01
C ILE A 3 -2.46 -17.81 3.65
N THR A 4 -1.44 -17.42 2.88
CA THR A 4 -1.17 -18.04 1.57
C THR A 4 -0.58 -19.45 1.69
N HIS A 5 -0.02 -19.80 2.86
CA HIS A 5 0.41 -21.17 3.13
C HIS A 5 -0.78 -22.11 3.39
N VAL A 6 -1.90 -21.59 3.89
CA VAL A 6 -3.09 -22.38 4.22
C VAL A 6 -4.07 -22.41 3.05
N LEU A 7 -4.35 -21.25 2.44
CA LEU A 7 -5.36 -21.09 1.39
C LEU A 7 -4.77 -21.12 -0.02
N GLY A 8 -3.44 -21.18 -0.16
CA GLY A 8 -2.77 -21.09 -1.44
C GLY A 8 -2.70 -19.65 -1.97
N LYS A 9 -2.65 -19.52 -3.30
CA LYS A 9 -2.55 -18.21 -3.96
C LYS A 9 -3.94 -17.56 -4.06
N PRO A 10 -4.05 -16.23 -3.87
CA PRO A 10 -5.30 -15.50 -4.07
C PRO A 10 -5.77 -15.61 -5.52
N SER A 11 -7.08 -15.68 -5.72
CA SER A 11 -7.71 -15.80 -7.04
C SER A 11 -7.85 -14.45 -7.73
N LEU A 12 -8.21 -13.40 -6.97
CA LEU A 12 -8.34 -12.03 -7.47
C LEU A 12 -7.61 -11.05 -6.56
N PHE A 13 -7.10 -9.99 -7.18
CA PHE A 13 -6.58 -8.79 -6.52
C PHE A 13 -7.42 -7.60 -6.96
N ILE A 14 -8.11 -6.97 -6.02
CA ILE A 14 -9.03 -5.87 -6.25
C ILE A 14 -8.50 -4.63 -5.54
N ALA A 15 -8.38 -3.55 -6.31
CA ALA A 15 -8.05 -2.24 -5.80
C ALA A 15 -9.33 -1.41 -5.68
N PHE A 16 -9.62 -0.87 -4.51
CA PHE A 16 -10.76 0.01 -4.27
C PHE A 16 -10.26 1.38 -3.79
N THR A 17 -10.52 2.42 -4.59
CA THR A 17 -9.95 3.76 -4.36
C THR A 17 -11.05 4.76 -4.03
N ALA A 18 -10.81 5.63 -3.05
CA ALA A 18 -11.68 6.77 -2.78
C ALA A 18 -11.78 7.68 -4.01
N ASN A 19 -13.00 8.14 -4.32
CA ASN A 19 -13.21 9.21 -5.30
C ASN A 19 -13.60 10.50 -4.56
N PRO A 20 -12.75 11.54 -4.57
CA PRO A 20 -13.05 12.82 -3.92
C PRO A 20 -14.34 13.49 -4.43
N SER A 21 -14.75 13.18 -5.66
CA SER A 21 -15.94 13.72 -6.31
C SER A 21 -17.25 13.03 -5.89
N TRP A 22 -17.22 12.08 -4.94
CA TRP A 22 -18.44 11.50 -4.41
C TRP A 22 -19.33 12.58 -3.75
N PRO A 23 -20.65 12.61 -4.05
CA PRO A 23 -21.55 13.63 -3.51
C PRO A 23 -21.53 13.71 -1.98
N GLU A 24 -21.42 12.57 -1.30
CA GLU A 24 -21.40 12.50 0.16
C GLU A 24 -20.18 13.22 0.76
N ILE A 25 -19.05 13.26 0.04
CA ILE A 25 -17.89 14.07 0.44
C ILE A 25 -18.22 15.54 0.17
N GLN A 26 -18.57 15.87 -1.07
CA GLN A 26 -18.75 17.26 -1.52
C GLN A 26 -19.84 18.02 -0.73
N GLN A 27 -20.92 17.33 -0.33
CA GLN A 27 -22.02 17.92 0.42
C GLN A 27 -21.68 18.19 1.90
N ASN A 28 -20.64 17.54 2.43
CA ASN A 28 -20.23 17.68 3.83
C ASN A 28 -18.97 18.55 4.00
N LEU A 29 -18.46 19.12 2.92
CA LEU A 29 -17.37 20.11 2.95
C LEU A 29 -17.91 21.52 3.11
N GLU A 30 -17.24 22.32 3.94
CA GLU A 30 -17.49 23.76 4.01
C GLU A 30 -16.90 24.50 2.80
N HIS A 31 -17.32 25.76 2.59
CA HIS A 31 -16.98 26.54 1.38
C HIS A 31 -15.47 26.70 1.09
N SER A 32 -14.62 26.56 2.11
CA SER A 32 -13.16 26.65 2.01
C SER A 32 -12.43 25.31 2.17
N GLN A 33 -13.16 24.22 2.43
CA GLN A 33 -12.56 22.91 2.67
C GLN A 33 -12.40 22.13 1.37
N THR A 34 -11.28 21.43 1.24
CA THR A 34 -11.06 20.43 0.20
C THR A 34 -11.14 19.03 0.78
N PRO A 35 -11.42 17.99 -0.03
CA PRO A 35 -11.41 16.61 0.44
C PRO A 35 -10.11 16.25 1.19
N ASP A 36 -8.97 16.72 0.71
CA ASP A 36 -7.65 16.46 1.31
C ASP A 36 -7.50 17.10 2.71
N THR A 37 -8.22 18.19 2.99
CA THR A 37 -8.22 18.87 4.30
C THR A 37 -9.16 18.22 5.32
N ARG A 38 -10.02 17.29 4.89
CA ARG A 38 -11.01 16.59 5.73
C ARG A 38 -10.85 15.06 5.60
N PRO A 39 -9.72 14.50 6.08
CA PRO A 39 -9.47 13.07 6.01
C PRO A 39 -10.49 12.24 6.81
N ASP A 40 -11.16 12.84 7.79
CA ASP A 40 -12.26 12.24 8.56
C ASP A 40 -13.49 11.95 7.67
N ILE A 41 -13.93 12.93 6.87
CA ILE A 41 -15.05 12.75 5.94
C ILE A 41 -14.69 11.73 4.86
N LEU A 42 -13.47 11.82 4.31
CA LEU A 42 -12.96 10.85 3.35
C LEU A 42 -13.01 9.43 3.91
N ALA A 43 -12.53 9.22 5.14
CA ALA A 43 -12.54 7.92 5.80
C ALA A 43 -13.94 7.36 6.02
N ILE A 44 -14.86 8.20 6.49
CA ILE A 44 -16.25 7.79 6.73
C ILE A 44 -16.91 7.37 5.41
N VAL A 45 -16.87 8.22 4.38
CA VAL A 45 -17.51 7.92 3.09
C VAL A 45 -16.84 6.72 2.41
N PHE A 46 -15.51 6.63 2.46
CA PHE A 46 -14.79 5.47 1.94
C PHE A 46 -15.26 4.16 2.60
N LYS A 47 -15.36 4.14 3.93
CA LYS A 47 -15.83 2.95 4.66
C LYS A 47 -17.29 2.62 4.34
N LEU A 48 -18.16 3.63 4.26
CA LEU A 48 -19.57 3.48 3.87
C LEU A 48 -19.75 2.89 2.47
N LYS A 49 -18.82 3.12 1.55
CA LYS A 49 -18.82 2.51 0.21
C LYS A 49 -18.13 1.15 0.18
N LEU A 50 -17.04 1.00 0.93
CA LEU A 50 -16.26 -0.23 0.98
C LEU A 50 -17.03 -1.38 1.64
N ASP A 51 -17.80 -1.12 2.71
CA ASP A 51 -18.49 -2.18 3.44
C ASP A 51 -19.59 -2.90 2.64
N PRO A 52 -20.48 -2.19 1.92
CA PRO A 52 -21.40 -2.83 0.99
C PRO A 52 -20.65 -3.60 -0.11
N PHE A 53 -19.59 -3.02 -0.68
CA PHE A 53 -18.79 -3.71 -1.69
C PHE A 53 -18.18 -5.02 -1.16
N LEU A 54 -17.61 -4.99 0.05
CA LEU A 54 -17.07 -6.18 0.73
C LEU A 54 -18.17 -7.21 1.02
N ARG A 55 -19.39 -6.77 1.31
CA ARG A 55 -20.54 -7.66 1.49
C ARG A 55 -20.91 -8.32 0.18
N ASP A 56 -21.03 -7.56 -0.90
CA ASP A 56 -21.41 -8.07 -2.21
C ASP A 56 -20.42 -9.14 -2.70
N ILE A 57 -19.11 -8.94 -2.53
CA ILE A 57 -18.09 -9.93 -2.92
C ILE A 57 -18.04 -11.17 -2.02
N LYS A 58 -18.57 -11.11 -0.80
CA LYS A 58 -18.51 -12.20 0.18
C LYS A 58 -19.79 -13.02 0.27
N GLU A 59 -20.94 -12.35 0.15
CA GLU A 59 -22.25 -12.90 0.47
C GLU A 59 -23.10 -13.09 -0.79
N LEU A 60 -22.89 -12.27 -1.82
CA LEU A 60 -23.68 -12.32 -3.06
C LEU A 60 -22.94 -13.04 -4.19
N ASP A 61 -21.77 -13.59 -3.92
CA ASP A 61 -20.95 -14.35 -4.87
C ASP A 61 -20.79 -13.65 -6.24
N ILE A 62 -20.68 -12.32 -6.26
CA ILE A 62 -20.67 -11.54 -7.51
C ILE A 62 -19.48 -11.88 -8.42
N PHE A 63 -18.38 -12.38 -7.84
CA PHE A 63 -17.19 -12.86 -8.54
C PHE A 63 -17.04 -14.38 -8.45
N GLY A 64 -18.09 -15.09 -8.04
CA GLY A 64 -18.06 -16.50 -7.67
C GLY A 64 -17.98 -16.70 -6.16
N LYS A 65 -18.00 -17.96 -5.73
CA LYS A 65 -18.08 -18.34 -4.32
C LYS A 65 -16.83 -17.93 -3.55
N CYS A 66 -16.97 -16.98 -2.63
CA CYS A 66 -15.86 -16.50 -1.80
C CYS A 66 -15.57 -17.47 -0.65
N ILE A 67 -14.39 -18.10 -0.66
CA ILE A 67 -13.89 -18.90 0.49
C ILE A 67 -13.36 -17.98 1.59
N SER A 68 -12.60 -16.96 1.20
CA SER A 68 -11.96 -16.03 2.13
C SER A 68 -11.57 -14.74 1.45
N SER A 69 -11.35 -13.70 2.25
CA SER A 69 -10.81 -12.42 1.78
C SER A 69 -9.86 -11.84 2.81
N VAL A 70 -8.81 -11.16 2.36
CA VAL A 70 -7.98 -10.31 3.21
C VAL A 70 -7.89 -8.96 2.54
N TYR A 71 -7.96 -7.88 3.30
CA TYR A 71 -7.73 -6.55 2.76
C TYR A 71 -6.94 -5.68 3.71
N THR A 72 -6.23 -4.72 3.13
CA THR A 72 -5.52 -3.66 3.85
C THR A 72 -5.99 -2.32 3.31
N ILE A 73 -6.16 -1.34 4.20
CA ILE A 73 -6.50 0.04 3.83
C ILE A 73 -5.27 0.90 4.10
N GLU A 74 -4.87 1.70 3.12
CA GLU A 74 -3.74 2.61 3.20
C GLU A 74 -4.08 3.97 2.60
N TYR A 75 -3.31 5.00 2.99
CA TYR A 75 -3.33 6.30 2.35
C TYR A 75 -2.30 6.31 1.20
N GLN A 76 -2.75 6.54 -0.03
CA GLN A 76 -1.85 6.74 -1.16
C GLN A 76 -1.17 8.12 -1.09
N LYS A 77 -0.10 8.32 -1.89
CA LYS A 77 0.73 9.56 -1.97
C LYS A 77 -0.04 10.88 -2.26
N ARG A 78 -1.37 10.83 -2.38
CA ARG A 78 -2.27 12.00 -2.56
C ARG A 78 -3.34 12.10 -1.47
N GLY A 79 -3.16 11.43 -0.33
CA GLY A 79 -4.11 11.48 0.80
C GLY A 79 -5.42 10.71 0.59
N LEU A 80 -5.56 10.02 -0.54
CA LEU A 80 -6.75 9.20 -0.81
C LEU A 80 -6.62 7.82 -0.22
N LEU A 81 -7.72 7.37 0.40
CA LEU A 81 -7.83 6.02 0.91
C LEU A 81 -7.90 5.02 -0.24
N HIS A 82 -7.17 3.94 -0.05
CA HIS A 82 -7.07 2.86 -1.00
C HIS A 82 -7.11 1.53 -0.25
N ALA A 83 -7.91 0.60 -0.74
CA ALA A 83 -8.00 -0.74 -0.21
C ALA A 83 -7.43 -1.72 -1.23
N HIS A 84 -6.45 -2.51 -0.78
CA HIS A 84 -5.97 -3.69 -1.49
C HIS A 84 -6.70 -4.90 -0.95
N ILE A 85 -7.47 -5.57 -1.80
CA ILE A 85 -8.34 -6.69 -1.43
C ILE A 85 -7.89 -7.94 -2.17
N LEU A 86 -7.54 -8.97 -1.42
CA LEU A 86 -7.24 -10.31 -1.90
C LEU A 86 -8.46 -11.20 -1.70
N LEU A 87 -8.95 -11.80 -2.78
CA LEU A 87 -10.10 -12.70 -2.76
C LEU A 87 -9.66 -14.13 -3.09
N TYR A 88 -10.12 -15.10 -2.29
CA TYR A 88 -9.90 -16.52 -2.49
C TYR A 88 -11.23 -17.15 -2.90
N LEU A 89 -11.33 -17.54 -4.17
CA LEU A 89 -12.54 -18.11 -4.75
C LEU A 89 -12.53 -19.65 -4.68
N HIS A 90 -13.71 -20.26 -4.73
CA HIS A 90 -13.86 -21.70 -4.93
C HIS A 90 -13.18 -22.14 -6.22
N GLN A 91 -12.57 -23.33 -6.24
CA GLN A 91 -11.77 -23.80 -7.38
C GLN A 91 -12.53 -23.80 -8.70
N ASP A 92 -13.85 -24.02 -8.65
CA ASP A 92 -14.71 -24.05 -9.83
C ASP A 92 -15.00 -22.66 -10.40
N ASP A 93 -14.89 -21.61 -9.58
CA ASP A 93 -15.17 -20.22 -9.95
C ASP A 93 -13.92 -19.43 -10.31
N ILE A 94 -12.73 -20.04 -10.18
CA ILE A 94 -11.48 -19.40 -10.60
C ILE A 94 -11.46 -19.33 -12.13
N PRO A 95 -11.31 -18.14 -12.75
CA PRO A 95 -11.26 -18.01 -14.19
C PRO A 95 -9.99 -18.67 -14.75
N ARG A 96 -10.15 -19.62 -15.68
CA ARG A 96 -9.05 -20.41 -16.27
C ARG A 96 -8.74 -20.08 -17.73
N CYS A 97 -9.52 -19.19 -18.35
CA CYS A 97 -9.33 -18.75 -19.73
C CYS A 97 -9.57 -17.25 -19.87
N ALA A 98 -9.15 -16.68 -21.01
CA ALA A 98 -9.26 -15.24 -21.27
C ALA A 98 -10.72 -14.78 -21.28
N GLU A 99 -11.61 -15.59 -21.85
CA GLU A 99 -13.03 -15.29 -21.97
C GLU A 99 -13.68 -15.16 -20.59
N MET A 100 -13.37 -16.06 -19.66
CA MET A 100 -13.88 -15.97 -18.28
C MET A 100 -13.38 -14.71 -17.56
N VAL A 101 -12.11 -14.34 -17.78
CA VAL A 101 -11.56 -13.10 -17.22
C VAL A 101 -12.27 -11.89 -17.81
N ASP A 102 -12.49 -11.87 -19.11
CA ASP A 102 -13.16 -10.76 -19.80
C ASP A 102 -14.61 -10.62 -19.31
N GLU A 103 -15.31 -11.74 -19.11
CA GLU A 103 -16.67 -11.74 -18.57
C GLU A 103 -16.76 -11.27 -17.11
N LEU A 104 -15.68 -11.45 -16.34
CA LEU A 104 -15.56 -10.99 -14.95
C LEU A 104 -15.29 -9.49 -14.85
N VAL A 105 -14.45 -8.95 -15.75
CA VAL A 105 -14.02 -7.53 -15.72
C VAL A 105 -14.86 -6.61 -16.60
N ARG A 106 -15.81 -7.15 -17.38
CA ARG A 106 -16.73 -6.32 -18.17
C ARG A 106 -17.63 -5.49 -17.25
N ALA A 107 -17.89 -4.26 -17.68
CA ALA A 107 -18.93 -3.42 -17.11
C ALA A 107 -19.92 -3.03 -18.19
N ARG A 108 -21.19 -2.90 -17.82
CA ARG A 108 -22.24 -2.42 -18.72
C ARG A 108 -22.80 -1.13 -18.15
N LEU A 109 -22.93 -0.13 -19.01
CA LEU A 109 -23.71 1.06 -18.67
C LEU A 109 -25.20 0.69 -18.70
N PRO A 110 -26.00 1.19 -17.75
CA PRO A 110 -27.45 1.08 -17.82
C PRO A 110 -27.95 1.68 -19.13
N LYS A 111 -28.77 0.94 -19.88
CA LYS A 111 -29.39 1.44 -21.12
C LYS A 111 -30.75 2.08 -20.86
N ASP A 112 -31.46 1.56 -19.87
CA ASP A 112 -32.84 1.93 -19.57
C ASP A 112 -32.95 3.12 -18.59
N ASP A 113 -31.81 3.54 -18.00
CA ASP A 113 -31.74 4.64 -17.05
C ASP A 113 -30.61 5.61 -17.45
N PRO A 114 -30.94 6.67 -18.22
CA PRO A 114 -29.98 7.69 -18.64
C PRO A 114 -29.36 8.47 -17.48
N GLU A 115 -30.08 8.66 -16.37
CA GLU A 115 -29.56 9.39 -15.20
C GLU A 115 -28.51 8.56 -14.49
N LEU A 116 -28.79 7.27 -14.24
CA LEU A 116 -27.83 6.34 -13.67
C LEU A 116 -26.62 6.16 -14.59
N ALA A 117 -26.82 6.08 -15.90
CA ALA A 117 -25.72 6.00 -16.86
C ALA A 117 -24.82 7.25 -16.81
N SER A 118 -25.42 8.44 -16.71
CA SER A 118 -24.69 9.70 -16.54
C SER A 118 -23.92 9.73 -15.21
N PHE A 119 -24.53 9.27 -14.13
CA PHE A 119 -23.89 9.17 -12.82
C PHE A 119 -22.70 8.20 -12.84
N VAL A 120 -22.89 6.98 -13.35
CA VAL A 120 -21.82 5.97 -13.50
C VAL A 120 -20.68 6.53 -14.35
N LYS A 121 -21.00 7.19 -15.47
CA LYS A 121 -19.98 7.82 -16.32
C LYS A 121 -19.20 8.89 -15.56
N LYS A 122 -19.88 9.76 -14.81
CA LYS A 122 -19.23 10.82 -14.04
C LYS A 122 -18.37 10.30 -12.88
N GLN A 123 -18.81 9.25 -12.19
CA GLN A 123 -18.23 8.82 -10.92
C GLN A 123 -17.29 7.61 -11.02
N LEU A 124 -17.45 6.77 -12.05
CA LEU A 124 -16.77 5.48 -12.19
C LEU A 124 -15.90 5.38 -13.46
N THR A 125 -15.84 6.44 -14.28
CA THR A 125 -14.91 6.50 -15.43
C THR A 125 -13.85 7.56 -15.21
N HIS A 126 -12.61 7.25 -15.56
CA HIS A 126 -11.49 8.20 -15.51
C HIS A 126 -10.96 8.51 -16.91
N GLY A 127 -10.68 9.80 -17.17
CA GLY A 127 -10.01 10.29 -18.36
C GLY A 127 -10.93 10.60 -19.55
N PRO A 128 -10.40 11.24 -20.60
CA PRO A 128 -11.15 11.48 -21.83
C PRO A 128 -11.58 10.15 -22.46
N CYS A 129 -12.87 10.00 -22.73
CA CYS A 129 -13.48 8.82 -23.34
C CYS A 129 -14.33 9.24 -24.55
N GLY A 130 -14.27 8.47 -25.63
CA GLY A 130 -15.00 8.74 -26.87
C GLY A 130 -14.36 8.04 -28.07
N PRO A 131 -15.07 7.95 -29.22
CA PRO A 131 -14.52 7.40 -30.45
C PRO A 131 -13.23 8.12 -30.88
N GLU A 132 -13.09 9.40 -30.53
CA GLU A 132 -11.86 10.20 -30.77
C GLU A 132 -10.64 9.77 -29.94
N PHE A 133 -10.80 8.92 -28.93
CA PHE A 133 -9.72 8.40 -28.08
C PHE A 133 -9.53 6.90 -28.30
N HIS A 134 -9.17 6.50 -29.53
CA HIS A 134 -9.05 5.10 -29.99
C HIS A 134 -8.14 4.19 -29.14
N ASN A 135 -7.24 4.76 -28.33
CA ASN A 135 -6.32 4.03 -27.44
C ASN A 135 -6.66 4.21 -25.94
N ALA A 136 -7.74 4.92 -25.59
CA ALA A 136 -8.21 5.03 -24.22
C ALA A 136 -9.14 3.84 -23.94
N PRO A 137 -8.69 2.77 -23.25
CA PRO A 137 -9.62 1.75 -22.80
C PRO A 137 -10.66 2.41 -21.90
N TRP A 138 -11.89 1.90 -21.92
CA TRP A 138 -12.88 2.14 -20.87
C TRP A 138 -12.22 1.89 -19.53
N SER A 139 -11.79 2.95 -18.88
CA SER A 139 -11.01 2.87 -17.66
C SER A 139 -11.98 2.90 -16.50
N ILE A 140 -12.68 1.79 -16.28
CA ILE A 140 -13.08 1.40 -14.93
C ILE A 140 -11.81 0.75 -14.37
N HIS A 141 -10.98 1.58 -13.75
CA HIS A 141 -9.63 1.29 -13.26
C HIS A 141 -8.67 0.62 -14.27
N LYS A 142 -7.66 1.38 -14.74
CA LYS A 142 -6.55 0.83 -15.53
C LYS A 142 -5.66 -0.06 -14.67
N LEU A 143 -5.90 -1.37 -14.70
CA LEU A 143 -4.86 -2.40 -14.57
C LEU A 143 -4.45 -2.82 -15.99
N GLN A 144 -4.06 -1.83 -16.81
CA GLN A 144 -3.74 -2.09 -18.22
C GLN A 144 -2.34 -2.71 -18.31
N ALA A 145 -2.29 -4.00 -18.67
CA ALA A 145 -1.18 -4.68 -19.35
C ALA A 145 0.16 -4.96 -18.63
N VAL A 146 0.39 -4.56 -17.39
CA VAL A 146 1.70 -4.85 -16.71
C VAL A 146 1.78 -6.28 -16.15
N TRP A 147 0.66 -6.87 -15.74
CA TRP A 147 0.62 -8.11 -14.94
C TRP A 147 0.46 -9.42 -15.72
N ARG A 148 0.19 -9.38 -17.03
CA ARG A 148 0.05 -10.60 -17.85
C ARG A 148 1.40 -11.18 -18.35
N LEU A 149 2.57 -10.54 -18.14
CA LEU A 149 3.84 -10.97 -18.79
C LEU A 149 5.12 -11.12 -17.92
N PHE A 150 5.32 -10.42 -16.79
CA PHE A 150 6.71 -10.15 -16.32
C PHE A 150 7.20 -10.68 -14.96
N GLY A 151 6.39 -11.39 -14.17
CA GLY A 151 6.88 -12.20 -13.05
C GLY A 151 8.01 -11.61 -12.16
N TYR A 152 7.88 -10.40 -11.61
CA TYR A 152 8.71 -9.93 -10.48
C TYR A 152 8.04 -8.89 -9.56
N THR A 153 8.57 -8.83 -8.34
CA THR A 153 8.10 -8.30 -7.06
C THR A 153 7.68 -6.83 -7.06
N ALA A 154 6.41 -6.58 -6.77
CA ALA A 154 5.86 -5.25 -6.57
C ALA A 154 6.28 -4.69 -5.20
N HIS A 155 7.30 -3.85 -5.21
CA HIS A 155 7.60 -2.85 -4.17
C HIS A 155 7.82 -3.37 -2.73
N GLU A 156 9.09 -3.54 -2.35
CA GLU A 156 9.51 -3.56 -0.94
C GLU A 156 9.97 -2.14 -0.60
N GLU A 157 9.11 -1.32 -0.01
CA GLU A 157 9.57 -0.06 0.59
C GLU A 157 10.07 -0.42 2.00
N LYS A 158 11.37 -0.67 2.12
CA LYS A 158 12.04 -0.61 3.43
C LYS A 158 12.24 0.88 3.70
N PRO A 159 11.46 1.55 4.58
CA PRO A 159 11.94 2.81 5.12
C PRO A 159 13.36 2.54 5.64
N ALA A 160 14.29 3.46 5.41
CA ALA A 160 15.61 3.39 6.02
C ALA A 160 15.45 3.59 7.53
N VAL A 161 15.00 2.54 8.23
CA VAL A 161 14.96 2.48 9.68
C VAL A 161 16.38 2.13 10.09
N LEU A 162 17.18 3.18 10.31
CA LEU A 162 18.44 3.05 11.03
C LEU A 162 18.09 2.74 12.49
N LEU A 163 18.20 1.47 12.86
CA LEU A 163 18.08 1.07 14.25
C LEU A 163 19.29 1.66 15.00
N LEU A 164 19.05 2.71 15.78
CA LEU A 164 20.06 3.30 16.65
C LEU A 164 20.43 2.27 17.73
N PRO A 165 21.67 1.77 17.78
CA PRO A 165 22.11 0.84 18.80
C PRO A 165 22.37 1.62 20.10
N PHE A 166 21.31 2.05 20.78
CA PHE A 166 21.43 2.71 22.07
C PHE A 166 21.68 1.67 23.16
N HIS A 167 22.59 1.99 24.08
CA HIS A 167 22.90 1.19 25.25
C HIS A 167 23.28 2.14 26.39
N LEU A 168 23.26 1.64 27.62
CA LEU A 168 23.79 2.40 28.75
C LEU A 168 25.32 2.56 28.62
N GLU A 169 25.87 3.55 29.31
CA GLU A 169 27.33 3.76 29.39
C GLU A 169 28.02 2.47 29.85
N GLY A 170 29.06 2.05 29.13
CA GLY A 170 29.77 0.80 29.40
C GLY A 170 29.01 -0.51 29.09
N LYS A 171 27.79 -0.45 28.56
CA LYS A 171 26.97 -1.65 28.23
C LYS A 171 26.79 -1.92 26.73
N HIS A 172 27.73 -1.46 25.90
CA HIS A 172 27.73 -1.79 24.48
C HIS A 172 28.03 -3.29 24.29
N ARG A 173 27.30 -3.93 23.40
CA ARG A 173 27.49 -5.36 23.13
C ARG A 173 28.67 -5.53 22.18
N VAL A 174 29.70 -6.23 22.63
CA VAL A 174 30.85 -6.63 21.81
C VAL A 174 30.82 -8.15 21.67
N SER A 175 31.11 -8.65 20.48
CA SER A 175 31.25 -10.09 20.23
C SER A 175 32.69 -10.39 19.83
N PHE A 176 33.32 -11.33 20.51
CA PHE A 176 34.69 -11.74 20.22
C PHE A 176 34.82 -13.25 20.39
N ALA A 177 35.81 -13.85 19.72
CA ALA A 177 36.10 -15.27 19.83
C ALA A 177 36.74 -15.57 21.20
N ALA A 178 36.43 -16.73 21.77
CA ALA A 178 36.88 -17.09 23.12
C ALA A 178 38.40 -17.27 23.22
N GLU A 179 39.07 -17.42 22.08
CA GLU A 179 40.50 -17.69 21.94
C GLU A 179 41.37 -16.42 21.88
N LEU A 180 40.78 -15.23 21.93
CA LEU A 180 41.53 -13.97 21.84
C LEU A 180 42.22 -13.60 23.17
N SER A 181 43.43 -13.05 23.08
CA SER A 181 44.14 -12.46 24.22
C SER A 181 43.48 -11.16 24.70
N ALA A 182 43.82 -10.71 25.91
CA ALA A 182 43.28 -9.48 26.47
C ALA A 182 43.58 -8.25 25.61
N GLU A 183 44.78 -8.17 25.01
CA GLU A 183 45.13 -7.08 24.09
C GLU A 183 44.27 -7.11 22.82
N GLN A 184 44.04 -8.31 22.26
CA GLN A 184 43.21 -8.49 21.06
C GLN A 184 41.73 -8.23 21.32
N ILE A 185 41.25 -8.51 22.54
CA ILE A 185 39.89 -8.17 22.95
C ILE A 185 39.72 -6.66 23.04
N ALA A 186 40.69 -5.94 23.61
CA ALA A 186 40.63 -4.48 23.70
C ALA A 186 40.59 -3.82 22.31
N GLU A 187 41.41 -4.31 21.37
CA GLU A 187 41.40 -3.85 19.97
C GLU A 187 40.07 -4.19 19.27
N ALA A 188 39.53 -5.40 19.50
CA ALA A 188 38.25 -5.81 18.94
C ALA A 188 37.06 -5.00 19.47
N VAL A 189 37.11 -4.56 20.73
CA VAL A 189 36.12 -3.65 21.35
C VAL A 189 36.16 -2.28 20.67
N GLU A 190 37.35 -1.74 20.42
CA GLU A 190 37.54 -0.43 19.77
C GLU A 190 37.05 -0.44 18.32
N ILE A 191 37.33 -1.52 17.58
CA ILE A 191 36.83 -1.74 16.21
C ILE A 191 35.31 -1.91 16.17
N GLN A 192 34.70 -2.46 17.22
CA GLN A 192 33.25 -2.65 17.33
C GLN A 192 32.52 -1.45 17.96
N SER A 193 33.20 -0.32 18.12
CA SER A 193 32.56 0.93 18.54
C SER A 193 31.42 1.28 17.57
N SER A 194 30.21 1.44 18.12
CA SER A 194 29.05 1.73 17.28
C SER A 194 29.14 3.16 16.74
N PRO A 195 28.62 3.44 15.53
CA PRO A 195 28.55 4.81 15.01
C PRO A 195 27.84 5.78 15.96
N PHE A 196 26.96 5.26 16.84
CA PHE A 196 26.32 6.00 17.92
C PHE A 196 27.31 6.51 18.98
N ILE A 197 28.28 5.70 19.41
CA ILE A 197 29.31 6.13 20.37
C ILE A 197 30.18 7.23 19.75
N VAL A 198 30.58 7.05 18.48
CA VAL A 198 31.38 8.03 17.75
C VAL A 198 30.61 9.35 17.56
N TRP A 199 29.33 9.28 17.23
CA TRP A 199 28.45 10.44 17.10
C TRP A 199 28.29 11.20 18.44
N MET A 200 28.10 10.48 19.56
CA MET A 200 28.01 11.10 20.89
C MET A 200 29.32 11.77 21.29
N ALA A 201 30.47 11.11 21.05
CA ALA A 201 31.79 11.67 21.35
C ALA A 201 32.10 12.90 20.50
N TYR A 202 31.72 12.88 19.20
CA TYR A 202 31.89 14.03 18.31
C TYR A 202 31.06 15.23 18.78
N ASN A 203 29.77 15.04 19.07
CA ASN A 203 28.90 16.11 19.55
C ASN A 203 29.29 16.68 20.92
N ALA A 204 29.96 15.88 21.76
CA ALA A 204 30.52 16.35 23.01
C ALA A 204 31.78 17.22 22.79
N ALA A 205 32.56 16.96 21.72
CA ALA A 205 33.83 17.64 21.44
C ALA A 205 33.71 18.82 20.47
N LYS A 206 32.68 18.85 19.62
CA LYS A 206 32.51 19.81 18.53
C LYS A 206 31.05 20.29 18.46
N SER A 207 30.86 21.60 18.28
CA SER A 207 29.52 22.22 18.24
C SER A 207 28.86 22.20 16.86
N ASP A 208 29.58 21.85 15.80
CA ASP A 208 29.09 21.76 14.42
C ASP A 208 28.28 20.48 14.14
N GLY A 209 28.42 19.45 14.97
CA GLY A 209 27.66 18.21 14.86
C GLY A 209 26.18 18.33 15.27
N GLN A 210 25.80 19.41 15.96
CA GLN A 210 24.45 19.58 16.53
C GLN A 210 23.37 19.78 15.45
N ASP A 211 23.76 20.22 14.26
CA ASP A 211 22.87 20.40 13.11
C ASP A 211 22.79 19.16 12.20
N LEU A 212 23.57 18.10 12.49
CA LEU A 212 23.62 16.87 11.69
C LEU A 212 22.72 15.78 12.27
N ILE A 213 21.89 15.18 11.42
CA ILE A 213 21.13 13.97 11.80
C ILE A 213 22.04 12.75 11.76
N TYR A 214 21.73 11.71 12.56
CA TYR A 214 22.53 10.48 12.64
C TYR A 214 22.79 9.81 11.28
N SER A 215 21.88 9.97 10.31
CA SER A 215 22.04 9.47 8.94
C SER A 215 23.06 10.23 8.09
N ASP A 216 23.43 11.44 8.48
CA ASP A 216 24.39 12.28 7.76
C ASP A 216 25.83 12.01 8.22
N PHE A 217 25.99 11.27 9.32
CA PHE A 217 27.29 10.83 9.79
C PHE A 217 27.82 9.68 8.92
N PRO A 218 29.11 9.69 8.54
CA PRO A 218 29.70 8.61 7.77
C PRO A 218 29.55 7.28 8.52
N LEU A 219 28.77 6.37 7.95
CA LEU A 219 28.69 4.97 8.36
C LEU A 219 29.86 4.26 7.66
N PHE A 220 30.80 3.73 8.45
CA PHE A 220 31.92 2.93 7.94
C PHE A 220 31.45 1.56 7.44
#